data_AF-A0A8J6GRV8-F1
#
_entry.id   AF-A0A8J6GRV8-F1
#
_cell.length_a   1.000
_cell.length_b   1.000
_cell.length_c   1.000
_cell.angle_alpha   90.00
_cell.angle_beta   90.00
_cell.angle_gamma   90.00
#
_symmetry.space_group_name_H-M   'P 1'
#
loop_
_entity.id
_entity.type
_entity.pdbx_description
1 polymer ?
#
loop_
_entity_poly.entity_id
_entity_poly.type
_entity_poly.pdbx_seq_one_letter_code
_entity_poly.pdbx_strand_id
1 'polypeptide(L)'
;MTEDNYSLTTEFILLGFSDHPELKTLLFLVFLAIYLVTMVGNLGLVVLIYMERRLHTPMYIFLGNLALMDSCCSCAITPKMLQNFFSVDRKMSLYECMAQFYFLCLAETADCFLLAAMAYDRYVAICTPLQYHTMMSKKLCLQMTTGAYIAGNLHSIIHIGFLFRLTFCRSHPKLNSTHFLWAITGSSIIQELHVCIPEPG
;
A
#
# COMPACT_ATOMS: atom_id res chain seq x y z
N MET A 1 -19.56 -42.97 -11.58
CA MET A 1 -19.90 -42.08 -12.72
C MET A 1 -20.47 -40.83 -12.08
N THR A 2 -19.56 -39.99 -11.57
CA THR A 2 -19.07 -38.70 -12.11
C THR A 2 -19.66 -37.60 -11.23
N GLU A 3 -18.88 -37.25 -10.20
CA GLU A 3 -19.06 -36.05 -9.37
C GLU A 3 -18.71 -34.82 -10.21
N ASP A 4 -19.71 -34.00 -10.50
CA ASP A 4 -19.48 -32.69 -11.09
C ASP A 4 -19.02 -31.71 -9.99
N ASN A 5 -17.74 -31.36 -10.04
CA ASN A 5 -17.11 -30.33 -9.21
C ASN A 5 -17.33 -28.97 -9.88
N TYR A 6 -18.36 -28.24 -9.46
CA TYR A 6 -18.64 -26.88 -9.94
C TYR A 6 -17.63 -25.90 -9.32
N SER A 7 -16.46 -25.77 -9.95
CA SER A 7 -15.47 -24.73 -9.66
C SER A 7 -16.00 -23.38 -10.12
N LEU A 8 -16.62 -22.66 -9.19
CA LEU A 8 -17.12 -21.29 -9.33
C LEU A 8 -15.92 -20.34 -9.58
N THR A 9 -15.66 -20.05 -10.86
CA THR A 9 -14.47 -19.30 -11.30
C THR A 9 -14.90 -17.90 -11.69
N THR A 10 -14.90 -16.97 -10.73
CA THR A 10 -15.20 -15.56 -10.98
C THR A 10 -13.93 -14.88 -11.52
N GLU A 11 -13.82 -14.82 -12.85
CA GLU A 11 -12.71 -14.19 -13.54
C GLU A 11 -12.82 -12.65 -13.47
N PHE A 12 -12.07 -12.02 -12.55
CA PHE A 12 -11.73 -10.60 -12.68
C PHE A 12 -10.57 -10.44 -13.67
N ILE A 13 -10.89 -10.56 -14.94
CA ILE A 13 -10.15 -9.87 -15.99
C ILE A 13 -10.43 -8.37 -15.76
N LEU A 14 -9.45 -7.46 -15.89
CA LEU A 14 -9.76 -6.08 -16.28
C LEU A 14 -10.50 -6.15 -17.63
N LEU A 15 -11.81 -6.40 -17.58
CA LEU A 15 -12.63 -6.84 -18.70
C LEU A 15 -12.78 -5.74 -19.77
N GLY A 16 -12.26 -4.53 -19.50
CA GLY A 16 -12.21 -3.41 -20.43
C GLY A 16 -11.05 -3.44 -21.43
N PHE A 17 -10.04 -4.31 -21.30
CA PHE A 17 -8.82 -4.25 -22.14
C PHE A 17 -8.45 -5.54 -22.87
N SER A 18 -9.27 -6.60 -22.79
CA SER A 18 -8.97 -7.91 -23.41
C SER A 18 -8.93 -7.90 -24.94
N ASP A 19 -9.52 -6.91 -25.62
CA ASP A 19 -9.63 -6.89 -27.09
C ASP A 19 -8.46 -6.20 -27.82
N HIS A 20 -7.50 -5.61 -27.10
CA HIS A 20 -6.39 -4.85 -27.70
C HIS A 20 -5.02 -5.26 -27.12
N PRO A 21 -4.30 -6.22 -27.76
CA PRO A 21 -3.00 -6.70 -27.28
C PRO A 21 -1.93 -5.60 -27.22
N GLU A 22 -2.05 -4.56 -28.06
CA GLU A 22 -1.13 -3.41 -28.08
C GLU A 22 -1.23 -2.58 -26.78
N LEU A 23 -2.44 -2.36 -26.27
CA LEU A 23 -2.67 -1.58 -25.06
C LEU A 23 -2.18 -2.29 -23.80
N LYS A 24 -2.30 -3.63 -23.79
CA LYS A 24 -1.75 -4.49 -22.73
C LYS A 24 -0.22 -4.38 -22.63
N THR A 25 0.47 -4.41 -23.77
CA THR A 25 1.93 -4.22 -23.83
C THR A 25 2.33 -2.82 -23.40
N LEU A 26 1.58 -1.79 -23.82
CA LEU A 26 1.83 -0.41 -23.42
C LEU A 26 1.69 -0.22 -21.90
N LEU A 27 0.60 -0.73 -21.31
CA LEU A 27 0.39 -0.69 -19.85
C LEU A 27 1.50 -1.41 -19.10
N PHE A 28 1.93 -2.60 -19.56
CA PHE A 28 3.05 -3.31 -18.97
C PHE A 28 4.32 -2.47 -18.96
N LEU A 29 4.67 -1.84 -20.09
CA LEU A 29 5.83 -0.96 -20.19
C LEU A 29 5.72 0.25 -19.25
N VAL A 30 4.54 0.86 -19.15
CA VAL A 30 4.28 2.00 -18.25
C VAL A 30 4.44 1.59 -16.78
N PHE A 31 3.81 0.49 -16.34
CA PHE A 31 3.93 -0.01 -14.97
C PHE A 31 5.37 -0.44 -14.64
N LEU A 32 6.07 -1.06 -15.59
CA LEU A 32 7.48 -1.40 -15.43
C LEU A 32 8.36 -0.16 -15.30
N ALA A 33 8.11 0.88 -16.11
CA ALA A 33 8.85 2.13 -16.03
C ALA A 33 8.62 2.83 -14.68
N ILE A 34 7.36 2.92 -14.23
CA ILE A 34 7.01 3.47 -12.91
C ILE A 34 7.73 2.68 -11.82
N TYR A 35 7.69 1.34 -11.86
CA TYR A 35 8.38 0.50 -10.89
C TYR A 35 9.88 0.80 -10.81
N LEU A 36 10.56 0.84 -11.96
CA LEU A 36 12.00 1.09 -12.01
C LEU A 36 12.33 2.49 -11.48
N VAL A 37 11.56 3.51 -11.86
CA VAL A 37 11.76 4.88 -11.39
C VAL A 37 11.55 4.96 -9.87
N THR A 38 10.47 4.38 -9.35
CA THR A 38 10.19 4.36 -7.91
C THR A 38 11.29 3.63 -7.14
N MET A 39 11.70 2.45 -7.61
CA MET A 39 12.74 1.67 -6.93
C MET A 39 14.10 2.34 -6.95
N VAL A 40 14.54 2.83 -8.12
CA VAL A 40 15.84 3.52 -8.24
C VAL A 40 15.82 4.84 -7.48
N GLY A 41 14.73 5.61 -7.55
CA GLY A 41 14.59 6.89 -6.86
C GLY A 41 14.59 6.73 -5.35
N ASN A 42 13.74 5.86 -4.81
CA ASN A 42 13.58 5.72 -3.37
C ASN A 42 14.75 4.97 -2.72
N LEU A 43 15.23 3.87 -3.30
CA LEU A 43 16.43 3.21 -2.78
C LEU A 43 17.67 4.08 -2.93
N GLY A 44 17.80 4.80 -4.05
CA GLY A 44 18.86 5.78 -4.26
C GLY A 44 18.84 6.86 -3.18
N LEU A 45 17.67 7.38 -2.82
CA LEU A 45 17.50 8.36 -1.75
C LEU A 45 17.91 7.79 -0.38
N VAL A 46 17.50 6.56 -0.05
CA VAL A 46 17.89 5.87 1.19
C VAL A 46 19.42 5.70 1.26
N VAL A 47 20.04 5.23 0.18
CA VAL A 47 21.49 5.06 0.09
C VAL A 47 22.21 6.41 0.23
N LEU A 48 21.70 7.46 -0.42
CA LEU A 48 22.27 8.80 -0.33
C LEU A 48 22.25 9.34 1.10
N ILE A 49 21.11 9.19 1.80
CA ILE A 49 20.97 9.61 3.21
C ILE A 49 21.93 8.83 4.11
N TYR A 50 22.13 7.53 3.84
CA TYR A 50 23.04 6.68 4.62
C TYR A 50 24.53 7.04 4.41
N MET A 51 24.92 7.33 3.17
CA MET A 51 26.31 7.64 2.83
C MET A 51 26.72 9.04 3.34
N GLU A 52 25.81 10.01 3.29
CA GLU A 52 26.13 11.39 3.63
C GLU A 52 25.70 11.79 5.04
N ARG A 53 26.68 11.88 5.95
CA ARG A 53 26.45 12.29 7.34
C ARG A 53 25.80 13.67 7.50
N ARG A 54 25.98 14.57 6.53
CA ARG A 54 25.34 15.91 6.55
C ARG A 54 23.82 15.83 6.38
N LEU A 55 23.31 14.76 5.79
CA LEU A 55 21.88 14.49 5.67
C LEU A 55 21.30 13.78 6.90
N HIS A 56 22.06 13.50 7.96
CA HIS A 56 21.51 12.93 9.21
C HIS A 56 20.76 13.96 10.07
N THR A 57 19.88 14.75 9.45
CA THR A 57 18.91 15.61 10.14
C THR A 57 17.58 14.86 10.31
N PRO A 58 16.75 15.21 11.31
CA PRO A 58 15.47 14.53 11.56
C PRO A 58 14.57 14.45 10.32
N MET A 59 14.50 15.52 9.52
CA MET A 59 13.72 15.57 8.29
C MET A 59 14.11 14.48 7.28
N TYR A 60 15.40 14.35 7.00
CA TYR A 60 15.89 13.35 6.05
C TYR A 60 15.78 11.93 6.60
N ILE A 61 15.85 11.74 7.92
CA ILE A 61 15.56 10.44 8.54
C ILE A 61 14.11 10.03 8.29
N PHE A 62 13.14 10.94 8.45
CA PHE A 62 11.74 10.67 8.11
C PHE A 62 11.58 10.40 6.61
N LEU A 63 12.23 11.18 5.76
CA LEU A 63 12.21 11.01 4.31
C LEU A 63 12.78 9.65 3.87
N GLY A 64 13.84 9.18 4.53
CA GLY A 64 14.40 7.85 4.28
C GLY A 64 13.47 6.72 4.70
N ASN A 65 12.74 6.87 5.81
CA ASN A 65 11.72 5.90 6.23
C ASN A 65 10.54 5.87 5.25
N LEU A 66 10.11 7.04 4.76
CA LEU A 66 9.07 7.16 3.73
C LEU A 66 9.49 6.43 2.45
N ALA A 67 10.69 6.74 1.93
CA ALA A 67 11.22 6.10 0.73
C ALA A 67 11.40 4.58 0.88
N LEU A 68 11.80 4.11 2.06
CA LEU A 68 11.89 2.68 2.35
C LEU A 68 10.50 2.02 2.32
N MET A 69 9.49 2.66 2.91
CA MET A 69 8.12 2.16 2.91
C MET A 69 7.54 2.09 1.49
N ASP A 70 7.70 3.14 0.70
CA ASP A 70 7.28 3.20 -0.70
C ASP A 70 7.92 2.10 -1.54
N SER A 71 9.21 1.84 -1.32
CA SER A 71 9.95 0.78 -2.01
C SER A 71 9.42 -0.60 -1.64
N CYS A 72 9.19 -0.84 -0.34
CA CYS A 72 8.64 -2.11 0.15
C CYS A 72 7.25 -2.37 -0.42
N CYS A 73 6.38 -1.36 -0.44
CA CYS A 73 5.01 -1.50 -0.93
C CYS A 73 4.97 -1.69 -2.44
N SER A 74 5.79 -0.93 -3.19
CA SER A 74 5.96 -1.15 -4.63
C SER A 74 6.46 -2.56 -4.95
N CYS A 75 7.39 -3.10 -4.15
CA CYS A 75 7.86 -4.49 -4.28
C CYS A 75 6.77 -5.54 -3.99
N ALA A 76 5.80 -5.26 -3.13
CA ALA A 76 4.73 -6.21 -2.81
C ALA A 76 3.61 -6.22 -3.88
N ILE A 77 3.33 -5.07 -4.47
CA ILE A 77 2.17 -4.88 -5.36
C ILE A 77 2.57 -5.07 -6.83
N THR A 78 3.59 -4.33 -7.28
CA THR A 78 3.93 -4.22 -8.69
C THR A 78 4.37 -5.52 -9.37
N PRO A 79 5.24 -6.38 -8.80
CA PRO A 79 5.64 -7.61 -9.49
C PRO A 79 4.48 -8.59 -9.69
N LYS A 80 3.52 -8.60 -8.76
CA LYS A 80 2.29 -9.40 -8.89
C LYS A 80 1.35 -8.84 -9.95
N MET A 81 1.18 -7.52 -10.01
CA MET A 81 0.47 -6.87 -11.12
C MET A 81 1.12 -7.17 -12.47
N LEU A 82 2.46 -7.09 -12.58
CA LEU A 82 3.19 -7.42 -13.81
C LEU A 82 3.02 -8.89 -14.20
N GLN A 83 3.07 -9.81 -13.25
CA GLN A 83 2.87 -11.25 -13.49
C GLN A 83 1.45 -11.53 -14.03
N ASN A 84 0.44 -10.83 -13.52
CA ASN A 84 -0.95 -10.96 -13.96
C ASN A 84 -1.18 -10.52 -15.41
N PHE A 85 -0.28 -9.74 -16.02
CA PHE A 85 -0.38 -9.43 -17.45
C PHE A 85 -0.05 -10.65 -18.32
N PHE A 86 0.88 -11.52 -17.94
CA PHE A 86 1.32 -12.63 -18.82
C PHE A 86 0.77 -14.01 -18.43
N SER A 87 0.28 -14.19 -17.21
CA SER A 87 -0.31 -15.46 -16.77
C SER A 87 -1.74 -15.66 -17.29
N VAL A 88 -1.99 -16.84 -17.85
CA VAL A 88 -3.33 -17.32 -18.28
C VAL A 88 -4.17 -17.70 -17.05
N ASP A 89 -3.54 -18.25 -16.00
CA ASP A 89 -4.15 -18.49 -14.69
C ASP A 89 -4.08 -17.24 -13.81
N ARG A 90 -5.07 -16.36 -13.90
CA ARG A 90 -5.20 -15.12 -13.11
C ARG A 90 -5.67 -15.39 -11.67
N LYS A 91 -5.16 -16.44 -11.04
CA LYS A 91 -5.61 -16.86 -9.71
C LYS A 91 -4.70 -16.28 -8.64
N MET A 92 -5.11 -15.12 -8.12
CA MET A 92 -4.54 -14.59 -6.89
C MET A 92 -5.10 -15.36 -5.70
N SER A 93 -4.23 -15.87 -4.83
CA SER A 93 -4.71 -16.53 -3.62
C SER A 93 -5.26 -15.50 -2.63
N LEU A 94 -6.24 -15.90 -1.82
CA LEU A 94 -6.78 -15.06 -0.74
C LEU A 94 -5.64 -14.53 0.14
N TYR A 95 -4.67 -15.38 0.48
CA TYR A 95 -3.51 -15.01 1.28
C TYR A 95 -2.67 -13.89 0.63
N GLU A 96 -2.45 -13.96 -0.68
CA GLU A 96 -1.72 -12.93 -1.42
C GLU A 96 -2.49 -11.60 -1.46
N CYS A 97 -3.81 -11.63 -1.69
CA CYS A 97 -4.65 -10.42 -1.63
C CYS A 97 -4.54 -9.76 -0.25
N MET A 98 -4.65 -10.57 0.80
CA MET A 98 -4.58 -10.09 2.16
C MET A 98 -3.23 -9.49 2.52
N ALA A 99 -2.15 -10.11 2.04
CA ALA A 99 -0.81 -9.56 2.20
C ALA A 99 -0.65 -8.22 1.48
N GLN A 100 -1.11 -8.10 0.22
CA GLN A 100 -1.05 -6.83 -0.52
C GLN A 100 -1.85 -5.73 0.14
N PHE A 101 -3.08 -6.03 0.57
CA PHE A 101 -3.94 -5.10 1.27
C PHE A 101 -3.32 -4.65 2.62
N TYR A 102 -2.70 -5.58 3.35
CA TYR A 102 -1.96 -5.25 4.57
C TYR A 102 -0.83 -4.24 4.31
N PHE A 103 0.03 -4.51 3.31
CA PHE A 103 1.13 -3.61 2.98
C PHE A 103 0.64 -2.24 2.50
N LEU A 104 -0.43 -2.20 1.70
CA LEU A 104 -1.07 -0.95 1.26
C LEU A 104 -1.54 -0.10 2.43
N CYS A 105 -2.34 -0.66 3.34
CA CYS A 105 -2.80 0.07 4.52
C CYS A 105 -1.63 0.51 5.39
N LEU A 106 -0.63 -0.35 5.58
CA LEU A 106 0.54 -0.04 6.40
C LEU A 106 1.31 1.15 5.82
N ALA A 107 1.56 1.16 4.51
CA ALA A 107 2.20 2.28 3.81
C ALA A 107 1.43 3.56 3.99
N GLU A 108 0.16 3.58 3.58
CA GLU A 108 -0.66 4.79 3.58
C GLU A 108 -0.70 5.45 4.97
N THR A 109 -0.93 4.64 6.01
CA THR A 109 -0.97 5.17 7.38
C THR A 109 0.41 5.66 7.82
N ALA A 110 1.47 4.89 7.58
CA ALA A 110 2.83 5.26 7.96
C ALA A 110 3.28 6.54 7.24
N ASP A 111 2.99 6.66 5.94
CA ASP A 111 3.33 7.81 5.12
C ASP A 111 2.64 9.07 5.63
N CYS A 112 1.35 8.98 5.96
CA CYS A 112 0.61 10.09 6.56
C CYS A 112 1.24 10.56 7.88
N PHE A 113 1.60 9.63 8.77
CA PHE A 113 2.23 9.99 10.04
C PHE A 113 3.66 10.54 9.87
N LEU A 114 4.44 10.00 8.92
CA LEU A 114 5.78 10.49 8.59
C LEU A 114 5.72 11.88 7.95
N LEU A 115 4.77 12.12 7.04
CA LEU A 115 4.50 13.45 6.45
C LEU A 115 4.10 14.45 7.54
N ALA A 116 3.24 14.07 8.48
CA ALA A 116 2.88 14.90 9.62
C ALA A 116 4.09 15.19 10.53
N ALA A 117 4.95 14.21 10.78
CA ALA A 117 6.18 14.40 11.56
C ALA A 117 7.16 15.35 10.85
N MET A 118 7.28 15.28 9.53
CA MET A 118 8.08 16.23 8.73
C MET A 118 7.48 17.64 8.76
N ALA A 119 6.16 17.76 8.66
CA ALA A 119 5.48 19.06 8.80
C ALA A 119 5.71 19.66 10.20
N TYR A 120 5.66 18.83 11.24
CA TYR A 120 5.96 19.24 12.60
C TYR A 120 7.44 19.65 12.77
N ASP A 121 8.40 18.93 12.19
CA ASP A 121 9.82 19.34 12.16
C ASP A 121 9.99 20.74 11.57
N ARG A 122 9.40 20.98 10.39
CA ARG A 122 9.46 22.28 9.71
C ARG A 122 8.78 23.37 10.55
N TYR A 123 7.65 23.08 11.18
CA TYR A 123 6.94 24.02 12.05
C TYR A 123 7.81 24.46 13.23
N VAL A 124 8.41 23.53 13.97
CA VAL A 124 9.27 23.84 15.13
C VAL A 124 10.52 24.60 14.68
N ALA A 125 11.10 24.25 13.54
CA ALA A 125 12.27 24.94 12.99
C ALA A 125 11.99 26.43 12.68
N ILE A 126 10.78 26.75 12.21
CA ILE A 126 10.39 28.11 11.82
C ILE A 126 9.89 28.91 13.04
N CYS A 127 9.00 28.32 13.85
CA CYS A 127 8.32 29.03 14.91
C CYS A 127 9.15 29.16 16.20
N THR A 128 10.06 28.22 16.46
CA THR A 128 10.86 28.20 17.71
C THR A 128 12.32 27.82 17.47
N PRO A 129 13.07 28.59 16.64
CA PRO A 129 14.43 28.21 16.22
C PRO A 129 15.42 28.04 17.39
N LEU A 130 15.32 28.87 18.44
CA LEU A 130 16.21 28.76 19.62
C LEU A 130 15.97 27.48 20.43
N GLN A 131 14.78 26.89 20.38
CA GLN A 131 14.42 25.69 21.14
C GLN A 131 14.38 24.43 20.25
N TYR A 132 14.68 24.56 18.95
CA TYR A 132 14.61 23.45 17.99
C TYR A 132 15.40 22.22 18.46
N HIS A 133 16.63 22.40 18.93
CA HIS A 133 17.46 21.27 19.40
C HIS A 133 16.91 20.55 20.63
N THR A 134 16.14 21.25 21.46
CA THR A 134 15.53 20.68 22.67
C THR A 134 14.20 19.99 22.33
N MET A 135 13.40 20.58 21.45
CA MET A 135 12.11 20.04 21.02
C MET A 135 12.29 18.88 20.04
N MET A 136 13.08 19.07 18.97
CA MET A 136 13.39 18.05 17.96
C MET A 136 14.68 17.30 18.29
N SER A 137 14.61 16.47 19.33
CA SER A 137 15.69 15.55 19.67
C SER A 137 15.66 14.28 18.81
N LYS A 138 16.82 13.63 18.64
CA LYS A 138 16.90 12.31 17.98
C LYS A 138 16.00 11.26 18.64
N LYS A 139 15.81 11.35 19.95
CA LYS A 139 14.91 10.47 20.71
C LYS A 139 13.45 10.66 20.29
N LEU A 140 13.00 11.91 20.14
CA LEU A 140 11.65 12.22 19.69
C LEU A 140 11.42 11.75 18.24
N CYS A 141 12.38 11.98 17.35
CA CYS A 141 12.32 11.50 15.96
C CYS A 141 12.17 9.96 15.92
N LEU A 142 12.94 9.23 16.73
CA LEU A 142 12.78 7.78 16.85
C LEU A 142 11.41 7.39 17.41
N GLN A 143 10.91 8.08 18.45
CA GLN A 143 9.59 7.82 19.01
C GLN A 143 8.46 8.07 18.02
N MET A 144 8.52 9.16 17.25
CA MET A 144 7.54 9.48 16.20
C MET A 144 7.55 8.43 15.09
N THR A 145 8.75 8.03 14.65
CA THR A 145 8.92 7.00 13.62
C THR A 145 8.36 5.67 14.09
N THR A 146 8.75 5.20 15.28
CA THR A 146 8.23 3.95 15.87
C THR A 146 6.72 4.03 16.08
N GLY A 147 6.20 5.18 16.53
CA GLY A 147 4.76 5.41 16.68
C GLY A 147 3.99 5.31 15.36
N ALA A 148 4.54 5.88 14.28
CA ALA A 148 3.97 5.78 12.94
C ALA A 148 3.85 4.32 12.48
N TYR A 149 4.91 3.53 12.65
CA TYR A 149 4.89 2.11 12.33
C TYR A 149 3.89 1.33 13.19
N ILE A 150 3.84 1.57 14.50
CA ILE A 150 2.87 0.89 15.39
C ILE A 150 1.43 1.25 14.99
N ALA A 151 1.15 2.53 14.75
CA ALA A 151 -0.17 3.00 14.35
C ALA A 151 -0.60 2.39 13.00
N GLY A 152 0.29 2.38 12.00
CA GLY A 152 0.03 1.75 10.71
C GLY A 152 -0.20 0.25 10.81
N ASN A 153 0.53 -0.44 11.68
CA ASN A 153 0.33 -1.87 11.95
C ASN A 153 -1.06 -2.14 12.57
N LEU A 154 -1.42 -1.39 13.62
CA LEU A 154 -2.73 -1.52 14.27
C LEU A 154 -3.87 -1.22 13.28
N HIS A 155 -3.73 -0.15 12.51
CA HIS A 155 -4.71 0.25 11.49
C HIS A 155 -4.93 -0.87 10.46
N SER A 156 -3.84 -1.44 9.94
CA SER A 156 -3.89 -2.53 8.95
C SER A 156 -4.52 -3.80 9.51
N ILE A 157 -4.19 -4.18 10.75
CA ILE A 157 -4.77 -5.35 11.43
C ILE A 157 -6.28 -5.17 11.62
N ILE A 158 -6.71 -3.97 12.03
CA ILE A 158 -8.13 -3.66 12.21
C ILE A 158 -8.88 -3.80 10.88
N HIS A 159 -8.36 -3.18 9.81
CA HIS A 159 -8.99 -3.26 8.49
C HIS A 159 -9.08 -4.71 7.96
N ILE A 160 -8.01 -5.49 8.10
CA ILE A 160 -8.01 -6.90 7.72
C ILE A 160 -8.98 -7.73 8.57
N GLY A 161 -9.03 -7.47 9.87
CA GLY A 161 -9.98 -8.12 10.77
C GLY A 161 -11.43 -7.86 10.38
N PHE A 162 -11.75 -6.62 10.00
CA PHE A 162 -13.07 -6.27 9.47
C PHE A 162 -13.36 -6.94 8.12
N LEU A 163 -12.38 -6.98 7.21
CA LEU A 163 -12.52 -7.69 5.93
C LEU A 163 -12.82 -9.17 6.15
N PHE A 164 -12.05 -9.87 7.00
CA PHE A 164 -12.32 -11.26 7.35
C PHE A 164 -13.74 -11.48 7.86
N ARG A 165 -14.21 -10.61 8.77
CA ARG A 165 -15.57 -10.71 9.32
C ARG A 165 -16.63 -10.56 8.23
N LEU A 166 -16.44 -9.63 7.30
CA LEU A 166 -17.36 -9.44 6.18
C LEU A 166 -17.36 -10.62 5.20
N THR A 167 -16.19 -11.19 4.88
CA THR A 167 -16.10 -12.35 3.96
C THR A 167 -16.78 -13.58 4.56
N PHE A 168 -16.59 -13.85 5.86
CA PHE A 168 -17.22 -14.99 6.53
C PHE A 168 -18.72 -14.78 6.85
N CYS A 169 -19.19 -13.55 7.01
CA CYS A 169 -20.62 -13.25 7.18
C CYS A 169 -21.44 -13.33 5.87
N ARG A 170 -20.80 -13.52 4.71
CA ARG A 170 -21.45 -13.62 3.38
C ARG A 170 -22.14 -14.97 3.11
N SER A 171 -22.38 -15.79 4.13
CA SER A 171 -23.30 -16.93 4.05
C SER A 171 -24.79 -16.52 4.02
N HIS A 172 -25.11 -15.22 4.07
CA HIS A 172 -26.47 -14.70 3.88
C HIS A 172 -26.49 -13.57 2.84
N PRO A 173 -27.30 -13.65 1.78
CA PRO A 173 -27.28 -12.68 0.69
C PRO A 173 -28.05 -11.41 1.04
N LYS A 174 -27.52 -10.29 0.55
CA LYS A 174 -28.05 -8.91 0.52
C LYS A 174 -27.67 -8.03 1.72
N LEU A 175 -26.56 -7.30 1.58
CA LEU A 175 -26.56 -5.83 1.73
C LEU A 175 -25.24 -5.21 1.24
N ASN A 176 -25.34 -4.26 0.31
CA ASN A 176 -24.45 -3.12 -0.01
C ASN A 176 -23.09 -2.99 0.71
N SER A 177 -22.19 -3.96 0.51
CA SER A 177 -20.81 -3.90 1.05
C SER A 177 -19.99 -2.75 0.42
N THR A 178 -20.33 -2.37 -0.81
CA THR A 178 -19.69 -1.28 -1.57
C THR A 178 -19.87 0.10 -0.92
N HIS A 179 -21.02 0.37 -0.30
CA HIS A 179 -21.32 1.68 0.31
C HIS A 179 -20.62 1.90 1.66
N PHE A 180 -20.37 0.83 2.43
CA PHE A 180 -19.70 0.92 3.73
C PHE A 180 -18.18 1.08 3.57
N LEU A 181 -17.61 0.46 2.55
CA LEU A 181 -16.22 0.65 2.16
C LEU A 181 -15.96 2.04 1.54
N TRP A 182 -16.93 2.56 0.78
CA TRP A 182 -16.94 3.95 0.32
C TRP A 182 -16.97 4.96 1.46
N ALA A 183 -17.69 4.65 2.55
CA ALA A 183 -17.79 5.52 3.72
C ALA A 183 -16.51 5.56 4.60
N ILE A 184 -15.64 4.55 4.54
CA ILE A 184 -14.44 4.46 5.39
C ILE A 184 -13.17 4.99 4.70
N THR A 185 -13.02 4.86 3.38
CA THR A 185 -11.69 4.99 2.72
C THR A 185 -11.55 5.99 1.57
N GLY A 186 -12.58 6.77 1.23
CA GLY A 186 -12.44 7.96 0.37
C GLY A 186 -11.47 7.82 -0.84
N SER A 187 -11.83 7.00 -1.82
CA SER A 187 -11.37 7.03 -3.23
C SER A 187 -10.10 6.30 -3.71
N SER A 188 -9.28 5.61 -2.92
CA SER A 188 -8.13 4.85 -3.50
C SER A 188 -8.14 3.35 -3.25
N ILE A 189 -8.64 2.90 -2.09
CA ILE A 189 -8.62 1.48 -1.68
C ILE A 189 -9.72 0.64 -2.35
N ILE A 190 -10.78 1.29 -2.84
CA ILE A 190 -12.00 0.62 -3.32
C ILE A 190 -11.76 -0.07 -4.67
N GLN A 191 -10.85 0.45 -5.49
CA GLN A 191 -10.49 -0.17 -6.76
C GLN A 191 -9.75 -1.50 -6.54
N GLU A 192 -8.87 -1.55 -5.53
CA GLU A 192 -8.12 -2.75 -5.14
C GLU A 192 -8.99 -3.75 -4.38
N LEU A 193 -9.94 -3.28 -3.56
CA LEU A 193 -10.82 -4.19 -2.84
C LEU A 193 -11.90 -4.84 -3.74
N HIS A 194 -12.27 -4.20 -4.85
CA HIS A 194 -13.13 -4.81 -5.87
C HIS A 194 -12.48 -6.03 -6.54
N VAL A 195 -11.15 -6.18 -6.43
CA VAL A 195 -10.39 -7.36 -6.91
C VAL A 195 -10.51 -8.55 -5.96
N CYS A 196 -10.78 -8.33 -4.68
CA CYS A 196 -10.79 -9.38 -3.66
C CYS A 196 -12.19 -9.84 -3.22
N ILE A 197 -13.25 -9.21 -3.71
CA ILE A 197 -14.63 -9.64 -3.44
C ILE A 197 -15.03 -10.65 -4.52
N PRO A 198 -15.23 -11.94 -4.22
CA PRO A 198 -15.84 -12.86 -5.17
C PRO A 198 -17.27 -12.38 -5.46
N GLU A 199 -17.56 -12.00 -6.71
CA GLU A 199 -18.93 -11.67 -7.13
C GLU A 199 -19.86 -12.86 -6.87
N PRO A 200 -21.10 -12.62 -6.43
CA PRO A 200 -22.07 -13.69 -6.25
C PRO A 200 -22.58 -14.10 -7.63
N GLY A 201 -22.16 -15.28 -8.09
CA GLY A 201 -22.84 -16.05 -9.15
C GLY A 201 -23.98 -16.86 -8.56
#